data_AF-A0A535M8U6-F1
#
_entry.id   AF-A0A535M8U6-F1
#
_cell.length_a   1.000
_cell.length_b   1.000
_cell.length_c   1.000
_cell.angle_alpha   90.00
_cell.angle_beta   90.00
_cell.angle_gamma   90.00
#
_symmetry.space_group_name_H-M   'P 1'
#
loop_
_entity.id
_entity.type
_entity.pdbx_description
1 polymer ?
#
loop_
_entity_poly.entity_id
_entity_poly.type
_entity_poly.pdbx_seq_one_letter_code
_entity_poly.pdbx_strand_id
1 'polypeptide(L)'
;MRADVDGSAARVGATVVHPPLSVIDNERPAQTIRVSAGDSLQSLAASFHTDAGAMRWANGLVDQAQPHPDTPLLMPPGPGALVQARPGELPSHLADRLGLDPRVILDYNSLHSDSPLPTNTWIQVPQVAAPAGSVPASAVVPLPSGVPGVSPSQASRGINPRFPWGQCTYYVSTKRSVPWDGDAWSWYSRARSYG
;
A
#
# COMPACT_ATOMS: atom_id res chain seq x y z
N MET A 1 9.89 15.36 -65.26
CA MET A 1 9.37 13.96 -65.25
C MET A 1 9.45 13.51 -63.79
N ARG A 2 8.36 13.73 -63.02
CA ARG A 2 7.51 12.70 -62.36
C ARG A 2 8.33 11.75 -61.45
N ALA A 3 8.01 11.52 -60.17
CA ALA A 3 6.71 11.53 -59.50
C ALA A 3 6.78 11.77 -57.98
N ASP A 4 5.67 12.32 -57.45
CA ASP A 4 5.17 12.24 -56.08
C ASP A 4 5.02 10.80 -55.55
N VAL A 5 5.13 10.59 -54.22
CA VAL A 5 4.15 9.85 -53.39
C VAL A 5 4.26 10.31 -51.91
N ASP A 6 3.11 10.75 -51.40
CA ASP A 6 2.66 10.99 -50.02
C ASP A 6 3.04 9.93 -48.96
N GLY A 7 3.08 10.32 -47.68
CA GLY A 7 3.04 9.33 -46.60
C GLY A 7 3.34 9.79 -45.16
N SER A 8 2.39 10.50 -44.55
CA SER A 8 1.87 10.31 -43.19
C SER A 8 2.78 10.26 -41.93
N ALA A 9 2.36 11.12 -40.98
CA ALA A 9 2.20 10.87 -39.54
C ALA A 9 3.40 11.03 -38.59
N ALA A 10 3.34 12.12 -37.80
CA ALA A 10 3.25 12.15 -36.32
C ALA A 10 4.42 11.50 -35.51
N ARG A 11 4.96 12.02 -34.40
CA ARG A 11 4.41 12.75 -33.24
C ARG A 11 5.58 13.35 -32.43
N VAL A 12 5.30 14.47 -31.78
CA VAL A 12 5.65 14.83 -30.39
C VAL A 12 7.08 14.59 -29.92
N GLY A 13 7.79 15.71 -29.67
CA GLY A 13 8.99 15.72 -28.87
C GLY A 13 8.72 15.38 -27.40
N ALA A 14 9.52 14.47 -26.86
CA ALA A 14 9.94 14.44 -25.47
C ALA A 14 11.21 13.58 -25.41
N THR A 15 12.37 14.21 -25.31
CA THR A 15 13.63 13.50 -25.09
C THR A 15 13.78 13.25 -23.60
N VAL A 16 13.64 12.01 -23.16
CA VAL A 16 14.11 11.58 -21.83
C VAL A 16 15.54 11.07 -22.01
N VAL A 17 16.53 11.87 -21.61
CA VAL A 17 17.91 11.40 -21.46
C VAL A 17 18.11 11.07 -19.99
N HIS A 18 18.54 9.85 -19.64
CA HIS A 18 19.35 9.56 -18.44
C HIS A 18 20.02 8.17 -18.55
N PRO A 19 21.35 8.07 -18.35
CA PRO A 19 21.94 6.86 -17.75
C PRO A 19 23.02 7.20 -16.70
N PRO A 20 23.41 6.27 -15.80
CA PRO A 20 22.70 5.93 -14.58
C PRO A 20 23.55 6.21 -13.32
N LEU A 21 22.89 6.58 -12.22
CA LEU A 21 23.35 6.26 -10.86
C LEU A 21 22.14 5.64 -10.16
N SER A 22 22.31 4.45 -9.59
CA SER A 22 21.29 3.81 -8.77
C SER A 22 21.18 4.56 -7.44
N VAL A 23 20.46 5.69 -7.46
CA VAL A 23 19.92 6.30 -6.25
C VAL A 23 18.85 5.32 -5.77
N ILE A 24 18.98 4.80 -4.55
CA ILE A 24 17.86 4.11 -3.92
C ILE A 24 16.84 5.21 -3.65
N ASP A 25 15.88 5.32 -4.57
CA ASP A 25 15.01 6.49 -4.72
C ASP A 25 13.84 6.41 -3.73
N ASN A 26 14.18 6.56 -2.45
CA ASN A 26 13.26 6.41 -1.33
C ASN A 26 12.22 7.54 -1.27
N GLU A 27 12.43 8.66 -1.97
CA GLU A 27 11.72 9.93 -1.72
C GLU A 27 11.04 10.51 -2.96
N ARG A 28 10.72 9.67 -3.94
CA ARG A 28 9.96 10.12 -5.11
C ARG A 28 8.65 10.79 -4.65
N PRO A 29 8.24 11.90 -5.27
CA PRO A 29 6.97 12.54 -4.92
C PRO A 29 5.79 11.64 -5.31
N ALA A 30 4.74 11.67 -4.49
CA ALA A 30 3.46 11.08 -4.88
C ALA A 30 2.81 11.91 -6.00
N GLN A 31 2.06 11.24 -6.86
CA GLN A 31 1.33 11.87 -7.96
C GLN A 31 -0.17 11.83 -7.68
N THR A 32 -0.94 12.73 -8.26
CA THR A 32 -2.41 12.65 -8.23
C THR A 32 -2.94 12.54 -9.65
N ILE A 33 -3.77 11.53 -9.89
CA ILE A 33 -4.42 11.32 -11.19
C ILE A 33 -5.94 11.46 -11.05
N ARG A 34 -6.63 11.62 -12.18
CA ARG A 34 -8.09 11.49 -12.26
C ARG A 34 -8.44 10.07 -12.69
N VAL A 35 -9.30 9.42 -11.91
CA VAL A 35 -9.72 8.04 -12.14
C VAL A 35 -10.65 7.99 -13.34
N SER A 36 -10.37 7.12 -14.31
CA SER A 36 -11.22 6.90 -15.47
C SER A 36 -12.29 5.84 -15.19
N ALA A 37 -13.36 5.85 -15.98
CA ALA A 37 -14.38 4.82 -15.88
C ALA A 37 -13.78 3.43 -16.19
N GLY A 38 -13.98 2.47 -15.27
CA GLY A 38 -13.42 1.11 -15.39
C GLY A 38 -12.05 0.93 -14.76
N ASP A 39 -11.41 1.99 -14.25
CA ASP A 39 -10.18 1.87 -13.49
C ASP A 39 -10.39 1.12 -12.17
N SER A 40 -9.39 0.34 -11.80
CA SER A 40 -9.27 -0.31 -10.49
C SER A 40 -7.87 -0.04 -9.95
N LEU A 41 -7.69 -0.17 -8.64
CA LEU A 41 -6.34 -0.05 -8.07
C LEU A 41 -5.36 -1.04 -8.70
N GLN A 42 -5.83 -2.24 -9.07
CA GLN A 42 -5.02 -3.27 -9.70
C GLN A 42 -4.59 -2.88 -11.14
N SER A 43 -5.53 -2.42 -11.96
CA SER A 43 -5.21 -2.00 -13.33
C SER A 43 -4.31 -0.78 -13.36
N LEU A 44 -4.54 0.18 -12.47
CA LEU A 44 -3.69 1.36 -12.30
C LEU A 44 -2.29 0.98 -11.81
N ALA A 45 -2.18 0.12 -10.78
CA ALA A 45 -0.89 -0.34 -10.27
C ALA A 45 -0.06 -1.02 -11.36
N ALA A 46 -0.69 -1.88 -12.17
CA ALA A 46 -0.03 -2.52 -13.30
C ALA A 46 0.44 -1.52 -14.37
N SER A 47 -0.38 -0.51 -14.66
CA SER A 47 -0.11 0.46 -15.74
C SER A 47 0.97 1.47 -15.37
N PHE A 48 0.99 1.90 -14.11
CA PHE A 48 1.92 2.88 -13.58
C PHE A 48 3.12 2.25 -12.85
N HIS A 49 3.22 0.92 -12.85
CA HIS A 49 4.26 0.16 -12.14
C HIS A 49 4.40 0.55 -10.67
N THR A 50 3.27 0.77 -10.00
CA THR A 50 3.17 1.12 -8.59
C THR A 50 2.47 0.01 -7.79
N ASP A 51 2.15 0.25 -6.52
CA ASP A 51 1.53 -0.69 -5.61
C ASP A 51 0.07 -0.35 -5.32
N ALA A 52 -0.82 -1.32 -5.54
CA ALA A 52 -2.25 -1.17 -5.29
C ALA A 52 -2.57 -1.02 -3.79
N GLY A 53 -1.80 -1.68 -2.92
CA GLY A 53 -1.92 -1.55 -1.47
C GLY A 53 -1.55 -0.15 -1.01
N ALA A 54 -0.48 0.41 -1.55
CA ALA A 54 -0.02 1.75 -1.27
C ALA A 54 -1.04 2.81 -1.68
N MET A 55 -1.61 2.69 -2.88
CA MET A 55 -2.70 3.57 -3.31
C MET A 55 -3.94 3.41 -2.43
N ARG A 56 -4.29 2.18 -2.04
CA ARG A 56 -5.44 1.91 -1.15
C ARG A 56 -5.31 2.69 0.16
N TRP A 57 -4.16 2.60 0.80
CA TRP A 57 -3.89 3.26 2.07
C TRP A 57 -3.83 4.79 1.95
N ALA A 58 -3.11 5.30 0.94
CA ALA A 58 -2.97 6.73 0.68
C ALA A 58 -4.31 7.46 0.47
N ASN A 59 -5.35 6.72 0.05
CA ASN A 59 -6.68 7.25 -0.25
C ASN A 59 -7.77 6.76 0.73
N GLY A 60 -7.40 6.11 1.83
CA GLY A 60 -8.37 5.66 2.85
C GLY A 60 -9.43 4.67 2.32
N LEU A 61 -9.09 3.87 1.30
CA LEU A 61 -10.03 2.95 0.66
C LEU A 61 -10.17 1.67 1.50
N VAL A 62 -11.20 1.64 2.34
CA VAL A 62 -11.48 0.54 3.28
C VAL A 62 -11.80 -0.78 2.56
N ASP A 63 -11.36 -1.91 3.14
CA ASP A 63 -11.62 -3.27 2.68
C ASP A 63 -11.32 -3.52 1.19
N GLN A 64 -12.35 -3.66 0.36
CA GLN A 64 -12.28 -3.91 -1.09
C GLN A 64 -12.82 -2.74 -1.90
N ALA A 65 -13.03 -1.58 -1.27
CA ALA A 65 -13.45 -0.37 -1.97
C ALA A 65 -12.50 -0.05 -3.13
N GLN A 66 -13.10 0.47 -4.20
CA GLN A 66 -12.42 0.89 -5.42
C GLN A 66 -12.58 2.41 -5.58
N PRO A 67 -11.65 3.07 -6.27
CA PRO A 67 -11.77 4.49 -6.56
C PRO A 67 -12.99 4.76 -7.42
N HIS A 68 -13.63 5.92 -7.20
CA HIS A 68 -14.75 6.35 -8.01
C HIS A 68 -14.26 7.04 -9.29
N PRO A 69 -14.90 6.82 -10.44
CA PRO A 69 -14.61 7.57 -11.66
C PRO A 69 -14.69 9.08 -11.44
N ASP A 70 -13.88 9.82 -12.18
CA ASP A 70 -13.74 11.28 -12.16
C ASP A 70 -13.28 11.89 -10.81
N THR A 71 -12.85 11.07 -9.85
CA THR A 71 -12.27 11.54 -8.59
C THR A 71 -10.74 11.59 -8.64
N PRO A 72 -10.10 12.48 -7.86
CA PRO A 72 -8.66 12.44 -7.68
C PRO A 72 -8.23 11.18 -6.92
N LEU A 73 -7.15 10.55 -7.34
CA LEU A 73 -6.52 9.42 -6.68
C LEU A 73 -5.04 9.72 -6.45
N LEU A 74 -4.63 9.69 -5.18
CA LEU A 74 -3.23 9.79 -4.78
C LEU A 74 -2.50 8.48 -5.12
N MET A 75 -1.37 8.62 -5.79
CA MET A 75 -0.55 7.53 -6.29
C MET A 75 0.87 7.69 -5.75
N PRO A 76 1.20 6.97 -4.66
CA PRO A 76 2.57 6.80 -4.26
C PRO A 76 3.39 6.19 -5.42
N PRO A 77 4.67 6.53 -5.55
CA PRO A 77 5.51 6.18 -6.69
C PRO A 77 6.00 4.73 -6.69
N GLY A 78 5.67 3.95 -5.67
CA GLY A 78 6.08 2.56 -5.56
C GLY A 78 5.51 1.86 -4.34
N PRO A 79 6.05 0.69 -3.98
CA PRO A 79 5.60 -0.09 -2.83
C PRO A 79 5.67 0.70 -1.52
N GLY A 80 4.59 0.63 -0.76
CA GLY A 80 4.48 1.23 0.57
C GLY A 80 4.54 0.18 1.67
N ALA A 81 5.01 0.59 2.84
CA ALA A 81 4.87 -0.15 4.09
C ALA A 81 4.25 0.74 5.16
N LEU A 82 3.63 0.12 6.15
CA LEU A 82 2.93 0.80 7.24
C LEU A 82 3.75 0.70 8.52
N VAL A 83 3.92 1.87 9.13
CA VAL A 83 4.60 2.05 10.41
C VAL A 83 3.59 2.66 11.37
N GLN A 84 3.48 2.11 12.57
CA GLN A 84 2.66 2.72 13.61
C GLN A 84 3.36 3.98 14.15
N ALA A 85 2.64 5.10 14.16
CA ALA A 85 3.11 6.32 14.78
C ALA A 85 3.11 6.17 16.31
N ARG A 86 4.08 6.80 16.97
CA ARG A 86 4.04 6.94 18.43
C ARG A 86 2.89 7.87 18.83
N PRO A 87 2.31 7.72 20.03
CA PRO A 87 1.24 8.61 20.49
C PRO A 87 1.65 10.09 20.40
N GLY A 88 0.92 10.88 19.60
CA GLY A 88 1.21 12.30 19.39
C GLY A 88 2.48 12.62 18.59
N GLU A 89 3.06 11.64 17.88
CA GLU A 89 4.21 11.86 17.00
C GLU A 89 3.85 12.84 15.88
N LEU A 90 4.75 13.79 15.58
CA LEU A 90 4.63 14.65 14.41
C LEU A 90 5.09 13.88 13.16
N PRO A 91 4.51 14.13 11.97
CA PRO A 91 5.05 13.63 10.71
C PRO A 91 6.56 13.88 10.53
N SER A 92 7.06 15.06 10.90
CA SER A 92 8.49 15.40 10.84
C SER A 92 9.34 14.50 11.74
N HIS A 93 8.94 14.30 12.99
CA HIS A 93 9.65 13.41 13.92
C HIS A 93 9.65 11.95 13.45
N LEU A 94 8.55 11.50 12.84
CA LEU A 94 8.49 10.18 12.22
C LEU A 94 9.46 10.09 11.04
N ALA A 95 9.52 11.12 10.20
CA ALA A 95 10.41 11.18 9.04
C ALA A 95 11.89 11.16 9.47
N ASP A 96 12.25 11.97 10.47
CA ASP A 96 13.60 11.99 11.05
C ASP A 96 14.01 10.61 11.59
N ARG A 97 13.10 9.91 12.26
CA ARG A 97 13.33 8.55 12.77
C ARG A 97 13.59 7.53 11.66
N LEU A 98 13.07 7.79 10.46
CA LEU A 98 13.19 6.92 9.29
C LEU A 98 14.24 7.41 8.28
N GLY A 99 14.87 8.56 8.53
CA GLY A 99 15.80 9.19 7.59
C GLY A 99 15.13 9.62 6.29
N LEU A 100 13.91 10.17 6.38
CA LEU A 100 13.12 10.66 5.24
C LEU A 100 12.91 12.18 5.33
N ASP A 101 12.73 12.84 4.20
CA ASP A 101 12.13 14.18 4.16
C ASP A 101 10.69 14.12 4.70
N PRO A 102 10.28 15.00 5.65
CA PRO A 102 8.91 15.08 6.17
C PRO A 102 7.84 15.17 5.08
N ARG A 103 8.14 15.80 3.94
CA ARG A 103 7.23 15.92 2.80
C ARG A 103 6.82 14.57 2.23
N VAL A 104 7.72 13.57 2.25
CA VAL A 104 7.38 12.20 1.81
C VAL A 104 6.23 11.64 2.65
N ILE A 105 6.29 11.83 3.96
CA ILE A 105 5.23 11.39 4.88
C ILE A 105 3.94 12.16 4.62
N LEU A 106 4.03 13.47 4.47
CA LEU A 106 2.84 14.30 4.22
C LEU A 106 2.16 13.92 2.89
N ASP A 107 2.94 13.83 1.82
CA ASP A 107 2.46 13.56 0.47
C ASP A 107 1.88 12.15 0.32
N TYR A 108 2.53 11.13 0.90
CA TYR A 108 2.06 9.74 0.77
C TYR A 108 0.78 9.46 1.55
N ASN A 109 0.43 10.31 2.52
CA ASN A 109 -0.67 10.10 3.45
C ASN A 109 -1.74 11.21 3.35
N SER A 110 -1.69 12.08 2.33
CA SER A 110 -2.59 13.22 2.16
C SER A 110 -2.69 14.14 3.40
N LEU A 111 -1.59 14.29 4.14
CA LEU A 111 -1.53 15.14 5.33
C LEU A 111 -1.18 16.57 4.92
N HIS A 112 -1.97 17.53 5.40
CA HIS A 112 -1.84 18.94 5.00
C HIS A 112 -0.90 19.75 5.89
N SER A 113 -0.46 19.19 7.02
CA SER A 113 0.38 19.88 8.00
C SER A 113 1.14 18.89 8.88
N ASP A 114 2.20 19.39 9.50
CA ASP A 114 2.98 18.69 10.52
C ASP A 114 2.32 18.75 11.90
N SER A 115 1.06 18.29 11.98
CA SER A 115 0.28 18.27 13.22
C SER A 115 0.43 16.92 13.95
N PRO A 116 0.29 16.88 15.29
CA PRO A 116 0.34 15.63 16.05
C PRO A 116 -0.61 14.57 15.51
N LEU A 117 -0.05 13.39 15.21
CA LEU A 117 -0.83 12.25 14.75
C LEU A 117 -1.66 11.68 15.91
N PRO A 118 -2.92 11.29 15.66
CA PRO A 118 -3.74 10.62 16.66
C PRO A 118 -3.08 9.35 17.22
N THR A 119 -3.54 8.92 18.39
CA THR A 119 -3.13 7.63 18.93
C THR A 119 -3.59 6.50 18.01
N ASN A 120 -2.78 5.44 17.90
CA ASN A 120 -3.06 4.27 17.07
C ASN A 120 -3.13 4.55 15.55
N THR A 121 -2.48 5.61 15.09
CA THR A 121 -2.36 5.92 13.66
C THR A 121 -1.28 5.07 13.00
N TRP A 122 -1.58 4.56 11.81
CA TRP A 122 -0.64 3.89 10.92
C TRP A 122 -0.32 4.81 9.75
N ILE A 123 0.98 4.98 9.49
CA ILE A 123 1.50 5.87 8.47
C ILE A 123 2.17 5.05 7.38
N GLN A 124 1.82 5.35 6.15
CA GLN A 124 2.47 4.77 5.00
C GLN A 124 3.79 5.48 4.70
N VAL A 125 4.82 4.68 4.46
CA VAL A 125 6.16 5.12 4.08
C VAL A 125 6.66 4.29 2.89
N PRO A 126 7.66 4.77 2.13
CA PRO A 126 8.33 3.97 1.11
C PRO A 126 8.83 2.64 1.69
N GLN A 127 8.50 1.51 1.05
CA GLN A 127 8.90 0.17 1.50
C GLN A 127 10.42 0.05 1.71
N VAL A 128 11.20 0.71 0.86
CA VAL A 128 12.67 0.74 0.86
C VAL A 128 13.28 1.47 2.05
N ALA A 129 12.54 2.40 2.67
CA ALA A 129 12.95 3.12 3.88
C ALA A 129 12.27 2.56 5.16
N ALA A 130 11.43 1.55 5.02
CA ALA A 130 10.64 1.03 6.12
C ALA A 130 11.52 0.21 7.09
N PRO A 131 11.39 0.40 8.41
CA PRO A 131 12.08 -0.42 9.40
C PRO A 131 11.73 -1.91 9.28
N ALA A 132 12.61 -2.78 9.75
CA ALA A 132 12.31 -4.19 9.89
C ALA A 132 11.06 -4.40 10.77
N GLY A 133 10.14 -5.26 10.32
CA GLY A 133 8.86 -5.50 10.99
C GLY A 133 7.72 -4.57 10.58
N SER A 134 7.96 -3.61 9.68
CA SER A 134 6.88 -2.83 9.06
C SER A 134 5.96 -3.72 8.24
N VAL A 135 4.68 -3.37 8.18
CA VAL A 135 3.67 -4.17 7.47
C VAL A 135 3.65 -3.75 6.00
N PRO A 136 3.91 -4.63 5.02
CA PRO A 136 3.79 -4.26 3.61
C PRO A 136 2.35 -3.83 3.28
N ALA A 137 2.16 -2.68 2.63
CA ALA A 137 0.82 -2.18 2.31
C ALA A 137 0.06 -3.13 1.37
N SER A 138 0.77 -3.88 0.53
CA SER A 138 0.21 -4.90 -0.37
C SER A 138 -0.37 -6.12 0.35
N ALA A 139 0.00 -6.35 1.62
CA ALA A 139 -0.44 -7.51 2.39
C ALA A 139 -1.71 -7.27 3.21
N VAL A 140 -2.16 -6.00 3.30
CA VAL A 140 -3.23 -5.58 4.20
C VAL A 140 -4.14 -4.56 3.54
N VAL A 141 -5.31 -4.36 4.12
CA VAL A 141 -6.27 -3.33 3.77
C VAL A 141 -6.60 -2.49 5.01
N PRO A 142 -6.97 -1.21 4.85
CA PRO A 142 -7.54 -0.44 5.93
C PRO A 142 -8.86 -1.07 6.38
N LEU A 143 -8.99 -1.36 7.67
CA LEU A 143 -10.27 -1.70 8.27
C LEU A 143 -11.05 -0.41 8.62
N PRO A 144 -12.36 -0.48 8.88
CA PRO A 144 -13.14 0.69 9.32
C PRO A 144 -12.58 1.39 10.57
N SER A 145 -11.85 0.66 11.42
CA SER A 145 -11.17 1.19 12.59
C SER A 145 -9.85 1.92 12.29
N GLY A 146 -9.46 2.01 11.02
CA GLY A 146 -8.22 2.69 10.59
C GLY A 146 -6.94 1.90 10.84
N VAL A 147 -7.05 0.63 11.26
CA VAL A 147 -5.89 -0.25 11.47
C VAL A 147 -5.69 -1.21 10.28
N PRO A 148 -4.46 -1.67 10.03
CA PRO A 148 -4.18 -2.70 9.06
C PRO A 148 -4.87 -4.02 9.41
N GLY A 149 -5.58 -4.58 8.44
CA GLY A 149 -6.19 -5.90 8.52
C GLY A 149 -6.02 -6.69 7.24
N VAL A 150 -6.32 -7.97 7.29
CA VAL A 150 -6.42 -8.81 6.10
C VAL A 150 -7.79 -8.64 5.45
N SER A 151 -7.83 -8.70 4.11
CA SER A 151 -9.10 -8.56 3.41
C SER A 151 -10.10 -9.67 3.80
N PRO A 152 -11.37 -9.34 4.09
CA PRO A 152 -12.40 -10.33 4.36
C PRO A 152 -12.59 -11.35 3.20
N SER A 153 -12.32 -10.95 1.96
CA SER A 153 -12.38 -11.86 0.79
C SER A 153 -11.22 -12.84 0.73
N GLN A 154 -10.10 -12.53 1.40
CA GLN A 154 -9.01 -13.49 1.66
C GLN A 154 -9.31 -14.34 2.89
N ALA A 155 -10.14 -13.85 3.83
CA ALA A 155 -10.56 -14.66 4.98
C ALA A 155 -11.34 -15.92 4.57
N SER A 156 -12.05 -15.86 3.43
CA SER A 156 -12.95 -16.91 2.94
C SER A 156 -12.33 -17.83 1.85
N ARG A 157 -11.10 -17.59 1.39
CA ARG A 157 -10.40 -18.42 0.38
C ARG A 157 -9.58 -19.57 0.96
N GLY A 158 -9.66 -19.80 2.27
CA GLY A 158 -8.90 -20.82 2.98
C GLY A 158 -9.57 -22.20 3.03
N ILE A 159 -8.77 -23.27 3.06
CA ILE A 159 -9.21 -24.65 3.42
C ILE A 159 -9.94 -24.68 4.78
N ASN A 160 -9.58 -23.75 5.67
CA ASN A 160 -10.26 -23.55 6.93
C ASN A 160 -10.76 -22.09 7.00
N PRO A 161 -12.09 -21.84 6.94
CA PRO A 161 -12.66 -20.49 6.95
C PRO A 161 -12.52 -19.77 8.29
N ARG A 162 -12.02 -20.47 9.32
CA ARG A 162 -11.78 -19.95 10.67
C ARG A 162 -10.56 -19.02 10.76
N PHE A 163 -9.62 -19.15 9.81
CA PHE A 163 -8.38 -18.40 9.81
C PHE A 163 -8.18 -17.72 8.46
N PRO A 164 -7.85 -16.42 8.43
CA PRO A 164 -7.68 -15.74 7.17
C PRO A 164 -6.50 -16.28 6.37
N TRP A 165 -6.72 -16.49 5.07
CA TRP A 165 -5.68 -16.99 4.16
C TRP A 165 -4.43 -16.11 4.21
N GLY A 166 -3.26 -16.75 4.24
CA GLY A 166 -1.95 -16.07 4.31
C GLY A 166 -1.44 -15.77 5.72
N GLN A 167 -2.26 -15.91 6.76
CA GLN A 167 -1.81 -15.83 8.15
C GLN A 167 -1.05 -17.10 8.58
N CYS A 168 -0.14 -16.96 9.55
CA CYS A 168 0.55 -18.11 10.14
C CYS A 168 -0.44 -19.12 10.75
N THR A 169 -1.55 -18.63 11.31
CA THR A 169 -2.64 -19.44 11.85
C THR A 169 -3.33 -20.25 10.76
N TYR A 170 -3.59 -19.63 9.61
CA TYR A 170 -4.13 -20.34 8.45
C TYR A 170 -3.18 -21.42 7.96
N TYR A 171 -1.90 -21.11 7.74
CA TYR A 171 -0.91 -22.09 7.28
C TYR A 171 -0.87 -23.31 8.19
N VAL A 172 -0.77 -23.11 9.50
CA VAL A 172 -0.75 -24.21 10.47
C VAL A 172 -2.08 -24.98 10.46
N SER A 173 -3.23 -24.31 10.31
CA SER A 173 -4.54 -24.99 10.20
C SER A 173 -4.68 -25.86 8.95
N THR A 174 -3.88 -25.64 7.90
CA THR A 174 -3.81 -26.56 6.74
C THR A 174 -2.99 -27.81 7.02
N LYS A 175 -2.20 -27.84 8.10
CA LYS A 175 -1.30 -28.94 8.48
C LYS A 175 -1.80 -29.74 9.67
N ARG A 176 -2.71 -29.20 10.49
CA ARG A 176 -3.28 -29.86 11.66
C ARG A 176 -4.71 -29.37 11.92
N SER A 177 -5.53 -30.24 12.51
CA SER A 177 -6.87 -29.84 12.97
C SER A 177 -6.74 -28.85 14.13
N VAL A 178 -7.45 -27.73 14.03
CA VAL A 178 -7.51 -26.69 15.06
C VAL A 178 -9.00 -26.43 15.36
N PRO A 179 -9.53 -26.94 16.49
CA PRO A 179 -10.97 -26.86 16.80
C PRO A 179 -11.43 -25.51 17.39
N TRP A 180 -10.57 -24.49 17.44
CA TRP A 180 -10.89 -23.15 17.91
C TRP A 180 -10.57 -22.09 16.86
N ASP A 181 -11.21 -20.91 16.97
CA ASP A 181 -10.96 -19.74 16.12
C ASP A 181 -9.95 -18.77 16.77
N GLY A 182 -9.71 -17.61 16.15
CA GLY A 182 -8.98 -16.48 16.75
C GLY A 182 -7.76 -16.01 15.95
N ASP A 183 -7.07 -15.02 16.50
CA ASP A 183 -5.81 -14.50 15.96
C ASP A 183 -4.58 -15.28 16.49
N ALA A 184 -3.40 -14.94 15.97
CA ALA A 184 -2.13 -15.56 16.36
C ALA A 184 -1.81 -15.40 17.86
N TRP A 185 -2.33 -14.38 18.53
CA TRP A 185 -2.07 -14.10 19.94
C TRP A 185 -2.91 -15.00 20.84
N SER A 186 -4.22 -15.09 20.59
CA SER A 186 -5.13 -16.03 21.26
C SER A 186 -4.77 -17.50 21.00
N TRP A 187 -4.06 -17.77 19.91
CA TRP A 187 -3.59 -19.10 19.55
C TRP A 187 -2.55 -19.66 20.50
N TYR A 188 -1.61 -18.83 21.00
CA TYR A 188 -0.55 -19.32 21.88
C TYR A 188 -1.11 -19.93 23.16
N SER A 189 -2.11 -19.29 23.77
CA SER A 189 -2.76 -19.80 24.99
C SER A 189 -3.62 -21.03 24.70
N ARG A 190 -4.41 -21.02 23.62
CA ARG A 190 -5.29 -22.13 23.23
C ARG A 190 -4.51 -23.37 22.80
N ALA A 191 -3.42 -23.21 22.05
CA ALA A 191 -2.56 -24.31 21.65
C ALA A 191 -1.92 -25.00 22.86
N ARG A 192 -1.40 -24.23 23.84
CA ARG A 192 -0.87 -24.81 25.09
C ARG A 192 -1.90 -25.59 25.87
N SER A 193 -3.17 -25.18 25.85
CA SER A 193 -4.24 -25.90 26.54
C SER A 193 -4.69 -27.18 25.84
N TYR A 194 -4.42 -27.31 24.54
CA TYR A 194 -4.90 -28.44 23.73
C TYR A 194 -3.92 -29.63 23.68
N GLY A 195 -2.64 -29.40 23.98
CA GLY A 195 -1.59 -30.42 23.98
C GLY A 195 -0.54 -30.17 22.91
#